data_AF-A0A536JR75-F1
#
_entry.id   AF-A0A536JR75-F1
#
_cell.length_a   1.000
_cell.length_b   1.000
_cell.length_c   1.000
_cell.angle_alpha   90.00
_cell.angle_beta   90.00
_cell.angle_gamma   90.00
#
_symmetry.space_group_name_H-M   'P 1'
#
loop_
_entity.id
_entity.type
_entity.pdbx_description
1 polymer ?
#
loop_
_entity_poly.entity_id
_entity_poly.type
_entity_poly.pdbx_seq_one_letter_code
_entity_poly.pdbx_strand_id
1 'polypeptide(L)' 'MLCVAGYDGYFKRLNQAWTQTLGFTQAELMARPYMDFVHPDDRPATVLEAEKLAQGAKVIHFRNRYECRDGTYR' A
#
# COMPACT_ATOMS: atom_id res chain seq x y z
N MET A 1 -5.91 -4.41 6.76
CA MET A 1 -4.62 -3.87 7.23
C MET A 1 -4.76 -2.36 7.43
N LEU A 2 -4.10 -1.75 8.42
CA LEU A 2 -4.17 -0.30 8.69
C LEU A 2 -2.79 0.34 8.49
N CYS A 3 -2.72 1.45 7.78
CA CYS A 3 -1.48 2.20 7.58
C CYS A 3 -1.72 3.72 7.57
N VAL A 4 -0.63 4.46 7.70
CA VAL A 4 -0.53 5.85 7.25
C VAL A 4 0.53 5.86 6.16
N ALA A 5 0.20 6.39 4.98
CA ALA A 5 1.14 6.61 3.89
C ALA A 5 1.30 8.12 3.65
N GLY A 6 2.50 8.54 3.26
CA GLY A 6 2.76 9.90 2.84
C GLY A 6 2.43 10.11 1.37
N TYR A 7 2.26 11.37 0.96
CA TYR A 7 2.11 11.76 -0.44
C TYR A 7 3.37 11.49 -1.28
N ASP A 8 4.49 11.17 -0.63
CA ASP A 8 5.73 10.72 -1.26
C ASP A 8 5.69 9.25 -1.70
N GLY A 9 4.58 8.54 -1.47
CA GLY A 9 4.42 7.15 -1.86
C GLY A 9 4.98 6.13 -0.86
N TYR A 10 5.46 6.58 0.30
CA TYR A 10 6.04 5.71 1.32
C TYR A 10 5.11 5.52 2.50
N PHE A 11 5.12 4.31 3.07
CA PHE A 11 4.48 4.09 4.36
C PHE A 11 5.18 4.90 5.46
N LYS A 12 4.39 5.46 6.37
CA LYS A 12 4.85 6.20 7.56
C LYS A 12 4.55 5.45 8.85
N ARG A 13 3.45 4.70 8.87
CA ARG A 13 3.04 3.84 9.99
C ARG A 13 2.32 2.61 9.48
N LEU A 14 2.57 1.46 10.11
CA LEU A 14 1.88 0.20 9.85
C LEU A 14 1.46 -0.42 11.17
N ASN A 15 0.30 -1.09 11.18
CA ASN A 15 -0.02 -2.02 12.26
C ASN A 15 0.57 -3.41 11.98
N GLN A 16 0.62 -4.27 13.02
CA GLN A 16 1.24 -5.61 12.95
C GLN A 16 0.62 -6.52 11.88
N ALA A 17 -0.61 -6.26 11.45
CA ALA A 17 -1.29 -7.03 10.41
C ALA A 17 -0.50 -7.04 9.09
N TRP A 18 0.22 -5.97 8.74
CA TRP A 18 1.01 -5.93 7.50
C TRP A 18 2.10 -6.99 7.45
N THR A 19 2.89 -7.10 8.52
CA THR A 19 3.97 -8.07 8.59
C THR A 19 3.44 -9.50 8.69
N GLN A 20 2.34 -9.70 9.44
CA GLN A 20 1.70 -11.02 9.57
C GLN A 20 1.03 -11.49 8.27
N THR A 21 0.41 -10.58 7.51
CA THR A 21 -0.33 -10.91 6.29
C THR A 21 0.57 -11.04 5.07
N LEU A 22 1.55 -10.15 4.90
CA LEU A 22 2.39 -10.13 3.69
C LEU A 22 3.72 -10.87 3.85
N GLY A 23 4.14 -11.19 5.08
CA GLY A 23 5.40 -11.91 5.34
C GLY A 23 6.68 -11.07 5.21
N PHE A 24 6.56 -9.77 4.95
CA PHE A 24 7.69 -8.83 4.99
C PHE A 24 7.91 -8.31 6.41
N THR A 25 9.15 -7.94 6.72
CA THR A 25 9.46 -7.16 7.92
C THR A 25 8.96 -5.73 7.76
N GLN A 26 8.71 -5.05 8.88
CA GLN A 26 8.34 -3.64 8.85
C GLN A 26 9.42 -2.77 8.19
N ALA A 27 10.70 -3.09 8.40
CA ALA A 27 11.81 -2.37 7.77
C ALA A 27 11.78 -2.49 6.24
N GLU A 28 11.55 -3.69 5.70
CA GLU A 28 11.41 -3.91 4.25
C GLU A 28 10.22 -3.14 3.67
N LEU A 29 9.08 -3.14 4.36
CA LEU A 29 7.89 -2.40 3.93
C LEU A 29 8.11 -0.88 3.95
N MET A 30 8.80 -0.36 4.98
CA MET A 30 9.09 1.07 5.13
C MET A 30 10.14 1.59 4.13
N ALA A 31 11.03 0.71 3.65
CA ALA A 31 12.17 1.10 2.83
C ALA A 31 11.84 1.39 1.35
N ARG A 32 10.64 1.03 0.89
CA ARG A 32 10.23 1.16 -0.52
C ARG A 32 8.85 1.79 -0.64
N PRO A 33 8.51 2.36 -1.81
CA PRO A 33 7.15 2.84 -2.07
C PRO A 33 6.11 1.73 -1.91
N TYR A 34 4.92 2.06 -1.40
CA TYR A 34 3.85 1.07 -1.25
C TYR A 34 3.41 0.47 -2.59
N MET A 35 3.58 1.22 -3.68
CA MET A 35 3.19 0.81 -5.04
C MET A 35 3.97 -0.43 -5.53
N ASP A 36 5.20 -0.63 -5.02
CA ASP A 36 6.02 -1.79 -5.34
C ASP A 36 5.39 -3.09 -4.84
N PHE A 37 4.55 -3.01 -3.80
CA PHE A 37 3.85 -4.14 -3.22
C PHE A 37 2.42 -4.27 -3.77
N VAL A 38 1.93 -3.31 -4.55
CA VAL A 38 0.59 -3.39 -5.15
C VAL A 38 0.64 -4.27 -6.41
N HIS A 39 -0.35 -5.15 -6.55
CA HIS A 39 -0.51 -5.99 -7.73
C HIS A 39 -0.45 -5.14 -9.02
N PRO A 40 0.31 -5.55 -10.05
CA PRO A 40 0.51 -4.76 -11.27
C PRO A 40 -0.79 -4.20 -11.88
N ASP A 41 -1.82 -5.03 -12.03
CA ASP A 41 -3.13 -4.63 -12.56
C ASP A 41 -3.86 -3.58 -11.71
N ASP A 42 -3.58 -3.49 -10.41
CA ASP A 42 -4.25 -2.56 -9.50
C ASP A 42 -3.48 -1.22 -9.37
N ARG A 43 -2.25 -1.14 -9.90
CA ARG A 43 -1.42 0.08 -9.83
C ARG A 43 -2.05 1.28 -10.52
N PRO A 44 -2.60 1.19 -11.75
CA PRO A 44 -3.22 2.34 -12.41
C PRO A 44 -4.38 2.91 -11.58
N ALA A 45 -5.24 2.05 -11.04
CA ALA A 45 -6.34 2.48 -10.17
C ALA A 45 -5.84 3.09 -8.86
N THR A 46 -4.78 2.52 -8.27
CA THR A 46 -4.18 3.04 -7.03
C THR A 46 -3.56 4.43 -7.24
N VAL A 47 -2.92 4.69 -8.38
CA VAL A 47 -2.38 6.02 -8.73
C VAL A 47 -3.50 7.05 -8.82
N LEU A 48 -4.59 6.74 -9.52
CA LEU A 48 -5.73 7.65 -9.65
C LEU A 48 -6.34 8.01 -8.29
N GLU A 49 -6.48 7.05 -7.38
CA GLU A 49 -6.96 7.33 -6.03
C GLU A 49 -5.97 8.16 -5.19
N ALA A 50 -4.67 7.91 -5.34
CA ALA A 50 -3.64 8.71 -4.67
C ALA A 50 -3.62 10.17 -5.17
N GLU A 51 -3.82 10.39 -6.47
CA GLU A 51 -3.95 11.74 -7.06
C GLU A 51 -5.17 12.49 -6.52
N LYS A 52 -6.32 11.82 -6.40
CA LYS A 52 -7.51 12.40 -5.76
C LYS A 52 -7.24 12.82 -4.32
N LEU A 53 -6.57 11.97 -3.54
CA LEU A 53 -6.19 12.29 -2.16
C LEU A 53 -5.24 13.50 -2.10
N ALA A 54 -4.28 13.61 -3.02
CA ALA A 54 -3.36 14.74 -3.10
C ALA A 54 -4.07 16.06 -3.43
N GLN A 55 -5.19 15.99 -4.15
CA GLN A 55 -6.06 17.14 -4.46
C GLN A 55 -7.04 17.47 -3.31
N GLY A 56 -6.96 16.77 -2.17
CA GLY A 56 -7.83 16.99 -1.01
C GLY A 56 -9.19 16.30 -1.09
N ALA A 57 -9.43 15.47 -2.11
CA ALA A 57 -10.63 14.66 -2.18
C ALA A 57 -10.58 13.54 -1.14
N LYS A 58 -11.76 13.12 -0.66
CA LYS A 58 -11.88 11.94 0.19
C LYS A 58 -12.00 10.70 -0.68
N VAL A 59 -11.14 9.72 -0.45
CA VAL A 59 -11.27 8.38 -1.03
C VAL A 59 -11.84 7.45 0.03
N ILE A 60 -13.01 6.89 -0.24
CA ILE A 60 -13.70 5.92 0.60
C ILE A 60 -13.96 4.66 -0.22
N HIS A 61 -13.78 3.48 0.39
CA HIS A 61 -14.03 2.18 -0.24
C HIS A 61 -13.17 1.82 -1.47
N PHE A 62 -11.90 2.23 -1.49
CA PHE A 62 -10.93 1.68 -2.45
C PHE A 62 -10.31 0.38 -1.94
N ARG A 63 -10.13 -0.60 -2.84
CA ARG A 63 -9.46 -1.86 -2.55
C ARG A 63 -8.47 -2.17 -3.66
N ASN A 64 -7.27 -2.57 -3.26
CA ASN A 64 -6.24 -3.13 -4.13
C ASN A 64 -5.67 -4.38 -3.47
N ARG A 65 -5.01 -5.21 -4.28
CA ARG A 65 -4.30 -6.40 -3.84
C ARG A 65 -2.83 -6.08 -3.57
N TYR A 66 -2.28 -6.65 -2.51
CA TYR A 66 -0.87 -6.57 -2.17
C TYR A 66 -0.17 -7.91 -2.38
N GLU A 67 1.03 -7.87 -2.96
CA GLU A 67 1.92 -9.01 -3.11
C GLU A 67 2.56 -9.37 -1.76
N CYS A 68 2.54 -10.66 -1.44
CA CYS A 68 3.20 -11.25 -0.29
C CYS A 68 4.62 -11.70 -0.65
N ARG A 69 5.47 -11.90 0.35
CA ARG A 69 6.85 -12.38 0.14
C ARG A 69 6.92 -13.72 -0.59
N ASP A 70 5.88 -14.54 -0.48
CA ASP A 70 5.75 -15.84 -1.14
C ASP A 70 5.17 -15.76 -2.58
N GLY A 71 4.92 -14.55 -3.09
CA GLY A 71 4.35 -14.30 -4.42
C GLY A 71 2.82 -14.44 -4.50
N THR A 72 2.14 -14.74 -3.39
CA THR A 72 0.68 -14.72 -3.33
C THR A 72 0.14 -13.30 -3.16
N TYR A 73 -1.16 -13.11 -3.39
CA TYR A 73 -1.81 -11.80 -3.25
C TYR A 73 -2.87 -11.78 -2.13
N ARG A 74 -3.01 -10.63 -1.46
CA ARG A 74 -3.96 -10.39 -0.36
C ARG A 74 -4.75 -9.10 -0.54
#